data_AF-A0A6I4T0W9-F1
#
_entry.id   AF-A0A6I4T0W9-F1
#
_cell.length_a   1.000
_cell.length_b   1.000
_cell.length_c   1.000
_cell.angle_alpha   90.00
_cell.angle_beta   90.00
_cell.angle_gamma   90.00
#
_symmetry.space_group_name_H-M   'P 1'
#
loop_
_entity.id
_entity.type
_entity.pdbx_description
1 polymer ?
#
loop_
_entity_poly.entity_id
_entity_poly.type
_entity_poly.pdbx_seq_one_letter_code
_entity_poly.pdbx_strand_id
1 'polypeptide(L)'
;MLKQTGKTTVGALANHIWSIAGSDARSDVSATFMQPFVSHTNSNATTFGLNTETTYNWISDTWVVPINLTVSQLTKFGKQPVSIGGGVRYYVESPTGGPNWGPKLTLTFLFPTGG
;
A
#
# COMPACT_ATOMS: atom_id res chain seq x y z
N MET A 1 -3.96 -2.47 -13.39
CA MET A 1 -4.69 -1.40 -14.13
C MET A 1 -4.65 -0.11 -13.32
N LEU A 2 -4.49 1.05 -13.95
CA LEU A 2 -4.47 2.35 -13.30
C LEU A 2 -5.28 3.35 -14.12
N LYS A 3 -6.15 4.13 -13.47
CA LYS A 3 -6.91 5.20 -14.11
C LYS A 3 -6.92 6.43 -13.22
N GLN A 4 -6.52 7.56 -13.80
CA GLN A 4 -6.66 8.88 -13.17
C GLN A 4 -7.78 9.63 -13.89
N THR A 5 -8.70 10.21 -13.12
CA THR A 5 -9.80 11.04 -13.64
C THR A 5 -9.94 12.26 -12.75
N GLY A 6 -9.49 13.40 -13.28
CA GLY A 6 -9.38 14.64 -12.52
C GLY A 6 -8.51 14.48 -11.28
N LYS A 7 -9.12 14.67 -10.11
CA LYS A 7 -8.48 14.64 -8.80
C LYS A 7 -8.39 13.24 -8.17
N THR A 8 -9.04 12.25 -8.77
CA THR A 8 -9.12 10.89 -8.24
C THR A 8 -8.30 9.94 -9.09
N THR A 9 -7.51 9.09 -8.44
CA THR A 9 -6.77 7.98 -9.07
C THR A 9 -7.28 6.68 -8.47
N VAL A 10 -7.62 5.72 -9.32
CA VAL A 10 -8.06 4.38 -8.91
C VAL A 10 -7.22 3.36 -9.66
N GLY A 11 -6.76 2.32 -8.97
CA GLY A 11 -5.97 1.28 -9.60
C GLY A 11 -6.03 -0.03 -8.82
N ALA A 12 -5.48 -1.05 -9.43
CA ALA A 12 -5.23 -2.33 -8.77
C ALA A 12 -3.98 -2.98 -9.36
N LEU A 13 -3.20 -3.58 -8.47
CA LEU A 13 -2.10 -4.49 -8.79
C LEU A 13 -2.51 -5.90 -8.34
N ALA A 14 -2.23 -6.92 -9.14
CA ALA A 14 -2.42 -8.31 -8.75
C ALA A 14 -1.29 -9.17 -9.32
N ASN A 15 -0.86 -10.17 -8.55
CA ASN A 15 0.08 -11.18 -9.02
C ASN A 15 -0.19 -12.52 -8.34
N HIS A 16 0.36 -13.58 -8.93
CA HIS A 16 0.36 -14.91 -8.34
C HIS A 16 1.76 -15.50 -8.50
N ILE A 17 2.32 -16.03 -7.42
CA ILE A 17 3.62 -16.70 -7.42
C ILE A 17 3.44 -18.16 -7.02
N TRP A 18 4.13 -19.06 -7.72
CA TRP A 18 4.17 -20.48 -7.38
C TRP A 18 5.58 -21.05 -7.59
N SER A 19 5.91 -22.09 -6.84
CA SER A 19 7.11 -22.91 -7.09
C SER A 19 6.84 -23.91 -8.23
N ILE A 20 7.78 -24.04 -9.17
CA ILE A 20 7.85 -25.15 -10.13
C ILE A 20 9.21 -25.82 -9.95
N ALA A 21 9.20 -27.14 -9.74
CA ALA A 21 10.39 -27.97 -9.57
C ALA A 21 11.31 -27.55 -8.40
N GLY A 22 10.74 -27.34 -7.21
CA GLY A 22 11.50 -27.12 -5.98
C GLY A 22 12.19 -28.38 -5.48
N SER A 23 13.38 -28.25 -4.88
CA SER A 23 14.03 -29.37 -4.17
C SER A 23 13.29 -29.67 -2.87
N ASP A 24 13.24 -30.94 -2.44
CA ASP A 24 12.58 -31.41 -1.19
C ASP A 24 13.05 -30.68 0.10
N ALA A 25 14.13 -29.90 0.00
CA ALA A 25 14.71 -29.12 1.09
C ALA A 25 14.11 -27.71 1.26
N ARG A 26 13.17 -27.27 0.42
CA ARG A 26 12.48 -25.97 0.56
C ARG A 26 10.98 -26.15 0.59
N SER A 27 10.31 -25.42 1.49
CA SER A 27 8.86 -25.33 1.51
C SER A 27 8.36 -24.74 0.19
N ASP A 28 7.36 -25.40 -0.40
CA ASP A 28 6.68 -24.87 -1.57
C ASP A 28 6.05 -23.51 -1.28
N VAL A 29 5.87 -22.70 -2.32
CA VAL A 29 5.17 -21.42 -2.26
C VAL A 29 4.06 -21.42 -3.29
N SER A 30 2.85 -21.01 -2.89
CA SER A 30 1.75 -20.71 -3.79
C SER A 30 0.93 -19.59 -3.15
N ALA A 31 1.03 -18.38 -3.69
CA ALA A 31 0.44 -17.19 -3.09
C ALA A 31 -0.12 -16.23 -4.13
N THR A 32 -1.33 -15.73 -3.89
CA THR A 32 -1.96 -14.66 -4.67
C THR A 32 -1.88 -13.35 -3.91
N PHE A 33 -1.43 -12.28 -4.56
CA PHE A 33 -1.42 -10.93 -4.02
C PHE A 33 -2.35 -10.02 -4.82
N MET A 34 -3.12 -9.18 -4.12
CA MET A 34 -4.00 -8.19 -4.70
C MET A 34 -3.94 -6.87 -3.92
N GLN A 35 -3.76 -5.77 -4.64
CA GLN A 35 -3.67 -4.43 -4.09
C GLN A 35 -4.52 -3.44 -4.90
N PRO A 36 -5.85 -3.42 -4.72
CA PRO A 36 -6.67 -2.31 -5.15
C PRO A 36 -6.40 -1.07 -4.28
N PHE A 37 -6.44 0.09 -4.92
CA PHE A 37 -6.25 1.38 -4.27
C PHE A 37 -7.08 2.48 -4.93
N VAL A 38 -7.41 3.48 -4.12
CA VAL A 38 -7.95 4.75 -4.55
C VAL A 38 -7.21 5.86 -3.82
N SER A 39 -6.92 6.94 -4.53
CA SER A 39 -6.45 8.19 -3.95
C SER A 39 -7.22 9.38 -4.52
N HIS A 40 -7.40 10.41 -3.70
CA HIS A 40 -8.06 11.64 -4.10
C HIS A 40 -7.27 12.84 -3.58
N THR A 41 -6.84 13.71 -4.49
CA THR A 41 -6.09 14.92 -4.15
C THR A 41 -6.96 16.15 -4.36
N ASN A 42 -7.27 16.87 -3.28
CA ASN A 42 -8.07 18.09 -3.36
C ASN A 42 -7.27 19.28 -3.95
N SER A 43 -7.93 20.41 -4.19
CA SER A 43 -7.26 21.62 -4.71
C SER A 43 -6.19 22.19 -3.77
N ASN A 44 -6.27 21.86 -2.48
CA ASN A 44 -5.34 22.34 -1.45
C ASN A 44 -4.11 21.42 -1.34
N ALA A 45 -3.92 20.48 -2.28
CA ALA A 45 -2.85 19.50 -2.29
C ALA A 45 -2.84 18.54 -1.08
N THR A 46 -4.00 18.35 -0.44
CA THR A 46 -4.24 17.25 0.48
C THR A 46 -4.66 16.01 -0.30
N THR A 47 -3.97 14.90 -0.10
CA THR A 47 -4.28 13.61 -0.71
C THR A 47 -4.81 12.65 0.35
N PHE A 48 -5.96 12.07 0.08
CA PHE A 48 -6.53 10.96 0.83
C PHE A 48 -6.29 9.67 0.06
N GLY A 49 -5.91 8.60 0.76
CA GLY A 49 -5.63 7.31 0.15
C GLY A 49 -6.28 6.18 0.93
N LEU A 50 -6.85 5.23 0.20
CA LEU A 50 -7.34 3.96 0.73
C LEU A 50 -6.80 2.84 -0.15
N ASN A 51 -6.13 1.86 0.44
CA ASN A 51 -5.69 0.66 -0.27
C ASN A 51 -5.72 -0.56 0.62
N THR A 52 -5.89 -1.74 0.03
CA THR A 52 -5.64 -3.02 0.72
C THR A 52 -4.46 -3.72 0.05
N GLU A 53 -3.71 -4.52 0.81
CA GLU A 53 -2.56 -5.33 0.34
C GLU A 53 -2.83 -6.79 0.69
N THR A 54 -3.83 -7.38 0.05
CA THR A 54 -4.32 -8.72 0.39
C THR A 54 -3.42 -9.80 -0.17
N THR A 55 -3.05 -10.77 0.67
CA THR A 55 -2.33 -11.98 0.26
C THR A 55 -3.09 -13.21 0.70
N TYR A 56 -3.26 -14.18 -0.19
CA TYR A 56 -3.74 -15.52 0.12
C TYR A 56 -2.65 -16.55 -0.17
N ASN A 57 -2.28 -17.33 0.85
CA ASN A 57 -1.36 -18.45 0.73
C ASN A 57 -2.16 -19.75 0.55
N TRP A 58 -2.04 -20.37 -0.62
CA TRP A 58 -2.74 -21.58 -1.01
C TRP A 58 -2.20 -22.86 -0.37
N ILE A 59 -1.00 -22.81 0.24
CA ILE A 59 -0.39 -23.98 0.92
C ILE A 59 -0.83 -24.06 2.37
N SER A 60 -0.94 -22.91 3.04
CA SER A 60 -1.35 -22.84 4.45
C SER A 60 -2.79 -22.40 4.64
N ASP A 61 -3.55 -22.23 3.55
CA ASP A 61 -4.92 -21.71 3.53
C ASP A 61 -5.12 -20.43 4.37
N THR A 62 -4.10 -19.56 4.37
CA THR A 62 -4.07 -18.38 5.23
C THR A 62 -4.27 -17.10 4.43
N TRP A 63 -5.12 -16.22 4.95
CA TRP A 63 -5.35 -14.88 4.42
C TRP A 63 -4.65 -13.82 5.26
N VAL A 64 -4.14 -12.78 4.60
CA VAL A 64 -3.68 -11.55 5.24
C VAL A 64 -4.34 -10.40 4.50
N VAL A 65 -5.19 -9.63 5.19
CA VAL A 65 -6.05 -8.60 4.58
C VAL A 65 -5.86 -7.26 5.32
N PRO A 66 -4.75 -6.55 5.10
CA PRO A 66 -4.55 -5.22 5.64
C PRO A 66 -5.31 -4.19 4.81
N ILE A 67 -5.98 -3.25 5.48
CA ILE A 67 -6.57 -2.04 4.91
C ILE A 67 -5.78 -0.84 5.44
N ASN A 68 -5.33 0.02 4.54
CA ASN A 68 -4.55 1.21 4.84
C ASN A 68 -5.38 2.44 4.51
N LEU A 69 -5.56 3.32 5.49
CA LEU A 69 -6.10 4.65 5.30
C LEU A 69 -4.97 5.65 5.51
N THR A 70 -4.78 6.56 4.56
CA THR A 70 -3.70 7.55 4.60
C THR A 70 -4.22 8.94 4.25
N VAL A 71 -3.58 9.95 4.84
CA VAL A 71 -3.74 11.35 4.49
C VAL A 71 -2.36 11.98 4.38
N SER A 72 -2.12 12.74 3.33
CA SER A 72 -0.90 13.52 3.17
C SER A 72 -1.20 14.91 2.66
N GLN A 73 -0.36 15.86 3.04
CA GLN A 73 -0.42 17.25 2.63
C GLN A 73 0.90 17.60 1.96
N LEU A 74 0.84 18.00 0.70
CA LEU A 74 1.97 18.63 0.03
C LEU A 74 2.00 20.11 0.41
N THR A 75 3.07 20.53 1.05
CA THR A 75 3.30 21.91 1.49
C THR A 75 4.71 22.37 1.14
N LYS A 76 5.06 23.61 1.47
CA LYS A 76 6.41 24.15 1.31
C LYS A 76 6.90 24.69 2.66
N PHE A 77 8.10 24.29 3.04
CA PHE A 77 8.86 24.95 4.11
C PHE A 77 9.85 25.91 3.47
N GLY A 78 9.50 27.20 3.48
CA GLY A 78 10.20 28.22 2.69
C GLY A 78 10.11 27.89 1.19
N LYS A 79 11.26 27.55 0.59
CA LYS A 79 11.35 27.17 -0.84
C LYS A 79 11.32 25.66 -1.09
N GLN A 80 11.46 24.84 -0.04
CA GLN A 80 11.57 23.39 -0.14
C GLN A 80 10.17 22.74 -0.11
N PRO A 81 9.72 22.05 -1.17
CA PRO A 81 8.48 21.28 -1.12
C PRO A 81 8.65 20.04 -0.23
N VAL A 82 7.65 19.80 0.61
CA VAL A 82 7.62 18.71 1.59
C VAL A 82 6.21 18.10 1.60
N SER A 83 6.12 16.77 1.52
CA SER A 83 4.89 16.03 1.78
C SER A 83 4.93 15.50 3.21
N ILE A 84 3.93 15.85 4.00
CA ILE A 84 3.76 15.38 5.38
C ILE A 84 2.48 14.57 5.41
N GLY A 85 2.53 13.36 5.94
CA GLY A 85 1.37 12.51 5.99
C GLY A 85 1.37 11.56 7.17
N GLY A 86 0.20 10.99 7.39
CA GLY A 86 -0.02 9.95 8.36
C GLY A 86 -1.06 8.97 7.86
N GLY A 87 -1.22 7.88 8.58
CA GLY A 87 -2.22 6.89 8.26
C GLY A 87 -2.32 5.82 9.32
N VAL A 88 -3.28 4.94 9.12
CA VAL A 88 -3.49 3.76 9.92
C VAL A 88 -3.60 2.56 9.00
N ARG A 89 -3.08 1.43 9.48
CA ARG A 89 -3.26 0.11 8.91
C ARG A 89 -4.13 -0.68 9.86
N TYR A 90 -5.14 -1.35 9.36
CA TYR A 90 -5.98 -2.28 10.11
C TYR A 90 -5.96 -3.63 9.41
N TYR A 91 -5.79 -4.71 10.16
CA TYR A 91 -5.81 -6.07 9.64
C TYR A 91 -7.20 -6.65 9.84
N VAL A 92 -7.93 -6.86 8.75
CA VAL A 92 -9.24 -7.55 8.78
C VAL A 92 -9.03 -9.04 9.08
N GLU A 93 -7.99 -9.60 8.46
CA GLU A 93 -7.55 -10.97 8.69
C GLU A 93 -6.03 -10.97 8.82
N SER A 94 -5.50 -11.67 9.83
CA SER A 94 -4.07 -11.84 10.06
C SER A 94 -3.79 -13.17 10.75
N PRO A 95 -2.59 -13.76 10.58
CA PRO A 95 -2.21 -14.97 11.29
C PRO A 95 -2.24 -14.79 12.81
N THR A 96 -2.44 -15.88 13.55
CA THR A 96 -2.47 -15.89 15.01
C THR A 96 -1.24 -15.19 15.61
N GLY A 97 -1.46 -14.20 16.47
CA GLY A 97 -0.41 -13.39 17.10
C GLY A 97 0.03 -12.14 16.31
N GLY A 98 -0.60 -11.88 15.15
CA GLY A 98 -0.38 -10.67 14.36
C GLY A 98 -0.97 -9.38 14.99
N PRO A 99 -0.50 -8.20 14.57
CA PRO A 99 -1.05 -6.93 15.03
C PRO A 99 -2.42 -6.67 14.39
N ASN A 100 -3.39 -6.22 15.19
CA ASN A 100 -4.73 -5.85 14.67
C ASN A 100 -4.71 -4.51 13.89
N TRP A 101 -3.80 -3.61 14.25
CA TRP A 101 -3.65 -2.30 13.60
C TRP A 101 -2.27 -1.69 13.85
N GLY A 102 -1.93 -0.63 13.12
CA GLY A 102 -0.72 0.15 13.36
C GLY A 102 -0.78 1.55 12.77
N PRO A 103 -0.17 2.56 13.43
CA PRO A 103 -0.05 3.90 12.89
C PRO A 103 1.13 4.00 11.90
N LYS A 104 1.05 4.96 10.98
CA LYS A 104 2.13 5.33 10.07
C LYS A 104 2.25 6.84 10.02
N LEU A 105 3.48 7.33 10.14
CA LEU A 105 3.83 8.72 9.82
C LEU A 105 4.80 8.71 8.65
N THR A 106 4.71 9.72 7.79
CA THR A 106 5.55 9.82 6.59
C THR A 106 5.92 11.28 6.36
N LEU A 107 7.21 11.51 6.19
CA LEU A 107 7.77 12.80 5.82
C LEU A 107 8.62 12.59 4.56
N THR A 108 8.30 13.32 3.50
CA THR A 108 9.00 13.18 2.21
C THR A 108 9.44 14.55 1.73
N PHE A 109 10.74 14.71 1.50
CA PHE A 109 11.34 15.92 0.94
C PHE A 109 11.48 15.78 -0.57
N LEU A 110 11.03 16.78 -1.32
CA LEU A 110 11.09 16.78 -2.79
C LEU A 110 12.19 17.72 -3.26
N PHE A 111 13.34 17.19 -3.62
CA PHE A 111 14.46 18.00 -4.10
C PHE A 111 14.37 18.20 -5.62
N PRO A 112 14.52 19.45 -6.12
CA PRO A 112 14.60 19.68 -7.56
C PRO A 112 15.85 19.01 -8.12
N THR A 113 15.71 18.36 -9.27
CA THR A 113 16.87 17.98 -10.09
C THR A 113 17.42 19.28 -10.66
N GLY A 114 18.53 19.76 -10.11
CA GLY A 114 19.18 21.00 -10.57
C GLY A 114 19.40 20.95 -12.07
N GLY A 115 18.62 21.74 -12.81
CA GLY A 115 18.81 22.03 -14.23
C GLY A 115 19.55 23.35 -14.39
#